data_AF-A0A2X1BGN2-F1
#
_entry.id   AF-A0A2X1BGN2-F1
#
_cell.length_a   1.000
_cell.length_b   1.000
_cell.length_c   1.000
_cell.angle_alpha   90.00
_cell.angle_beta   90.00
_cell.angle_gamma   90.00
#
_symmetry.space_group_name_H-M   'P 1'
#
loop_
_entity.id
_entity.type
_entity.pdbx_description
1 polymer ?
#
loop_
_entity_poly.entity_id
_entity_poly.type
_entity_poly.pdbx_seq_one_letter_code
_entity_poly.pdbx_strand_id
1 'polypeptide(L)'
;MSNFRFQDYVTSGAFTLSLARSQVMAMHRIASGADHYACAATAALERKGLIVPIAAPDDYAPDRQEYRATGAGLMVAALLTEAGLTQDQRDATAAEVTRLQQEIEDRRAEAHTARTAARSALARLDRAETDLANERAKQRRGKLIIPILRRDPLPNASRAELDAMVRE
;
A
#
# COMPACT_ATOMS: atom_id res chain seq x y z
N MET A 1 -28.52 22.94 -2.59
CA MET A 1 -27.65 24.04 -3.04
C MET A 1 -27.81 24.19 -4.55
N SER A 2 -28.19 25.38 -5.03
CA SER A 2 -28.53 25.61 -6.44
C SER A 2 -27.30 25.62 -7.36
N ASN A 3 -27.38 24.96 -8.52
CA ASN A 3 -26.28 24.78 -9.48
C ASN A 3 -26.34 25.79 -10.65
N PHE A 4 -27.05 26.90 -10.45
CA PHE A 4 -27.44 27.86 -11.50
C PHE A 4 -26.23 28.44 -12.25
N ARG A 5 -25.16 28.84 -11.52
CA ARG A 5 -23.95 29.38 -12.13
C ARG A 5 -23.21 28.38 -13.04
N PHE A 6 -23.23 27.09 -12.68
CA PHE A 6 -22.62 26.05 -13.52
C PHE A 6 -23.48 25.80 -14.76
N GLN A 7 -24.81 25.78 -14.62
CA GLN A 7 -25.72 25.68 -15.76
C GLN A 7 -25.50 26.82 -16.75
N ASP A 8 -25.49 28.07 -16.29
CA ASP A 8 -25.25 29.25 -17.13
C ASP A 8 -23.91 29.15 -17.87
N TYR A 9 -22.85 28.71 -17.16
CA TYR A 9 -21.53 28.49 -17.72
C TYR A 9 -21.53 27.41 -18.82
N VAL A 10 -22.26 26.32 -18.61
CA VAL A 10 -22.32 25.19 -19.55
C VAL A 10 -23.15 25.55 -20.79
N THR A 11 -24.20 26.36 -20.63
CA THR A 11 -25.16 26.68 -21.71
C THR A 11 -24.74 27.85 -22.59
N SER A 12 -23.61 28.51 -22.32
CA SER A 12 -23.18 29.71 -23.07
C SER A 12 -22.62 29.42 -24.48
N GLY A 13 -22.56 28.16 -24.93
CA GLY A 13 -22.05 27.77 -26.24
C GLY A 13 -21.56 26.31 -26.30
N ALA A 14 -20.48 26.05 -27.04
CA ALA A 14 -19.81 24.74 -27.00
C ALA A 14 -19.20 24.51 -25.61
N PHE A 15 -19.68 23.48 -24.90
CA PHE A 15 -19.23 23.19 -23.55
C PHE A 15 -17.76 22.74 -23.55
N THR A 16 -16.90 23.60 -23.00
CA THR A 16 -15.49 23.27 -22.77
C THR A 16 -15.11 23.70 -21.35
N LEU A 17 -14.75 22.73 -20.51
CA LEU A 17 -14.25 22.98 -19.16
C LEU A 17 -12.75 22.77 -19.12
N SER A 18 -11.99 23.86 -19.22
CA SER A 18 -10.52 23.85 -19.08
C SER A 18 -10.13 24.30 -17.67
N LEU A 19 -9.27 23.56 -16.98
CA LEU A 19 -8.74 23.92 -15.66
C LEU A 19 -7.22 24.02 -15.70
N ALA A 20 -6.68 25.13 -15.19
CA ALA A 20 -5.24 25.25 -14.97
C ALA A 20 -4.80 24.37 -13.81
N ARG A 21 -3.52 23.97 -13.76
CA ARG A 21 -2.97 23.13 -12.66
C ARG A 21 -3.27 23.71 -11.28
N SER A 22 -3.17 25.03 -11.10
CA SER A 22 -3.51 25.70 -9.84
C SER A 22 -4.99 25.58 -9.47
N GLN A 23 -5.89 25.57 -10.46
CA GLN A 23 -7.33 25.38 -10.26
C GLN A 23 -7.64 23.92 -9.92
N VAL A 24 -6.95 22.96 -10.53
CA VAL A 24 -7.06 21.53 -10.21
C VAL A 24 -6.66 21.27 -8.75
N MET A 25 -5.51 21.82 -8.32
CA MET A 25 -5.05 21.69 -6.93
C MET A 25 -6.02 22.34 -5.94
N ALA A 26 -6.51 23.56 -6.25
CA ALA A 26 -7.46 24.26 -5.40
C ALA A 26 -8.81 23.52 -5.31
N MET A 27 -9.34 23.03 -6.44
CA MET A 27 -10.58 22.25 -6.48
C MET A 27 -10.45 20.98 -5.64
N HIS A 28 -9.32 20.28 -5.77
CA HIS A 28 -9.06 19.07 -5.02
C HIS A 28 -9.00 19.33 -3.50
N ARG A 29 -8.27 20.36 -3.06
CA ARG A 29 -8.20 20.74 -1.61
C ARG A 29 -9.54 21.13 -1.02
N ILE A 30 -10.35 21.87 -1.77
CA ILE A 30 -11.69 22.29 -1.34
C ILE A 30 -12.63 21.08 -1.28
N ALA A 31 -12.49 20.13 -2.21
CA ALA A 31 -13.28 18.90 -2.22
C ALA A 31 -12.89 17.91 -1.09
N SER A 32 -11.61 17.86 -0.70
CA SER A 32 -11.12 17.03 0.40
C SER A 32 -11.28 17.66 1.79
N GLY A 33 -11.75 18.91 1.85
CA GLY A 33 -11.96 19.65 3.11
C GLY A 33 -10.67 20.13 3.79
N ALA A 34 -9.53 20.05 3.10
CA ALA A 34 -8.21 20.34 3.66
C ALA A 34 -7.86 21.84 3.72
N ASP A 35 -8.50 22.69 2.90
CA ASP A 35 -8.34 24.14 2.91
C ASP A 35 -9.60 24.80 2.31
N HIS A 36 -10.30 25.62 3.11
CA HIS A 36 -11.52 26.32 2.66
C HIS A 36 -11.24 27.76 2.21
N TYR A 37 -10.01 28.26 2.38
CA TYR A 37 -9.70 29.68 2.22
C TYR A 37 -9.48 30.12 0.77
N ALA A 38 -9.78 31.40 0.51
CA ALA A 38 -9.51 32.06 -0.77
C ALA A 38 -8.05 31.94 -1.20
N CYS A 39 -7.83 31.52 -2.44
CA CYS A 39 -6.54 31.61 -3.12
C CYS A 39 -6.77 32.19 -4.52
N ALA A 40 -5.72 32.63 -5.23
CA ALA A 40 -5.88 33.24 -6.56
C ALA A 40 -6.66 32.37 -7.57
N ALA A 41 -6.72 31.04 -7.34
CA ALA A 41 -7.46 30.10 -8.18
C ALA A 41 -8.97 29.99 -7.84
N THR A 42 -9.44 30.43 -6.67
CA THR A 42 -10.85 30.29 -6.25
C THR A 42 -11.81 31.16 -7.06
N ALA A 43 -11.41 32.39 -7.42
CA ALA A 43 -12.24 33.28 -8.24
C ALA A 43 -12.58 32.70 -9.62
N ALA A 44 -11.66 31.92 -10.22
CA ALA A 44 -11.93 31.26 -11.49
C ALA A 44 -12.84 30.03 -11.34
N LEU A 45 -12.72 29.29 -10.24
CA LEU A 45 -13.58 28.16 -9.92
C LEU A 45 -15.01 28.61 -9.58
N GLU A 46 -15.15 29.75 -8.90
CA GLU A 46 -16.45 30.35 -8.58
C GLU A 46 -17.18 30.83 -9.84
N ARG A 47 -16.47 31.49 -10.76
CA ARG A 47 -17.04 31.90 -12.06
C ARG A 47 -17.53 30.71 -12.90
N LYS A 48 -16.89 29.55 -12.75
CA LYS A 48 -17.31 28.30 -13.39
C LYS A 48 -18.42 27.58 -12.62
N GLY A 49 -18.88 28.09 -11.49
CA GLY A 49 -19.91 27.46 -10.66
C GLY A 49 -19.47 26.17 -9.96
N LEU A 50 -18.16 25.90 -9.87
CA LEU A 50 -17.62 24.69 -9.24
C LEU A 50 -17.50 24.82 -7.71
N ILE A 51 -17.36 26.05 -7.22
CA ILE A 51 -17.32 26.36 -5.80
C ILE A 51 -18.24 27.54 -5.50
N VAL A 52 -18.65 27.67 -4.25
CA VAL A 52 -19.45 28.80 -3.74
C VAL A 52 -18.85 29.32 -2.45
N PRO A 53 -18.85 30.65 -2.24
CA PRO A 53 -18.47 31.23 -0.96
C PRO A 53 -19.48 30.83 0.13
N ILE A 54 -18.99 30.61 1.34
CA ILE A 54 -19.82 30.43 2.54
C ILE A 54 -19.65 31.68 3.41
N ALA A 55 -20.74 32.14 4.03
CA ALA A 55 -20.64 33.18 5.05
C ALA A 55 -19.75 32.67 6.19
N ALA A 56 -18.65 33.38 6.46
CA ALA A 56 -17.80 33.06 7.59
C ALA A 56 -18.59 33.26 8.89
N PRO A 57 -18.45 32.39 9.90
CA PRO A 57 -18.97 32.64 11.24
C PRO A 57 -18.42 33.98 11.75
N ASP A 58 -19.22 34.72 12.52
CA ASP A 58 -18.94 36.11 12.96
C ASP A 58 -17.59 36.34 13.69
N ASP A 59 -16.90 35.27 14.09
CA ASP A 59 -15.60 35.27 14.77
C ASP A 59 -14.36 35.23 13.84
N TYR A 60 -14.54 35.24 12.51
CA TYR A 60 -13.42 35.17 11.56
C TYR A 60 -12.89 36.55 11.13
N ALA A 61 -11.57 36.62 10.90
CA ALA A 61 -10.91 37.81 10.35
C ALA A 61 -11.59 38.24 9.03
N PRO A 62 -11.85 39.54 8.82
CA PRO A 62 -12.67 40.06 7.72
C PRO A 62 -12.14 39.74 6.32
N ASP A 63 -10.87 39.35 6.21
CA ASP A 63 -10.20 39.03 4.93
C ASP A 63 -10.24 37.53 4.57
N ARG A 64 -10.82 36.66 5.41
CA ARG A 64 -10.86 35.21 5.18
C ARG A 64 -12.22 34.76 4.65
N GLN A 65 -12.31 34.66 3.33
CA GLN A 65 -13.45 34.07 2.65
C GLN A 65 -13.30 32.54 2.54
N GLU A 66 -14.28 31.81 3.08
CA GLU A 66 -14.37 30.36 2.93
C GLU A 66 -15.19 29.95 1.70
N TYR A 67 -14.83 28.82 1.09
CA TYR A 67 -15.45 28.24 -0.09
C TYR A 67 -15.81 26.77 0.12
N ARG A 68 -16.91 26.33 -0.51
CA ARG A 68 -17.31 24.92 -0.59
C ARG A 68 -17.53 24.50 -2.04
N ALA A 69 -17.22 23.24 -2.33
CA ALA A 69 -17.54 22.63 -3.63
C ALA A 69 -19.07 22.56 -3.85
N THR A 70 -19.50 22.89 -5.06
CA THR A 70 -20.88 22.61 -5.51
C THR A 70 -21.01 21.14 -5.91
N GLY A 71 -22.24 20.68 -6.20
CA GLY A 71 -22.45 19.33 -6.74
C GLY A 71 -21.66 19.08 -8.04
N ALA A 72 -21.62 20.07 -8.94
CA ALA A 72 -20.79 20.00 -10.14
C ALA A 72 -19.28 20.00 -9.80
N GLY A 73 -18.86 20.83 -8.85
CA GLY A 73 -17.48 20.83 -8.35
C GLY A 73 -17.02 19.47 -7.84
N LEU A 74 -17.86 18.78 -7.05
CA LEU A 74 -17.54 17.44 -6.54
C LEU A 74 -17.37 16.41 -7.65
N MET A 75 -18.24 16.43 -8.67
CA MET A 75 -18.12 15.53 -9.82
C MET A 75 -16.85 15.82 -10.62
N VAL A 76 -16.52 17.10 -10.83
CA VAL A 76 -15.28 17.51 -11.49
C VAL A 76 -14.06 17.10 -10.68
N ALA A 77 -14.08 17.25 -9.35
CA ALA A 77 -13.00 16.80 -8.48
C ALA A 77 -12.77 15.29 -8.59
N ALA A 78 -13.83 14.49 -8.60
CA ALA A 78 -13.73 13.04 -8.80
C ALA A 78 -13.10 12.68 -10.17
N LEU A 79 -13.51 13.37 -11.25
CA LEU A 79 -12.91 13.20 -12.58
C LEU A 79 -11.42 13.58 -12.61
N LEU A 80 -11.04 14.66 -11.92
CA LEU A 80 -9.64 15.09 -11.82
C LEU A 80 -8.78 14.08 -11.07
N THR A 81 -9.34 13.42 -10.05
CA THR A 81 -8.69 12.34 -9.31
C THR A 81 -8.55 11.08 -10.16
N GLU A 82 -9.60 10.66 -10.85
CA GLU A 82 -9.55 9.51 -11.77
C GLU A 82 -8.56 9.72 -12.92
N ALA A 83 -8.49 10.95 -13.44
CA ALA A 83 -7.53 11.33 -14.47
C ALA A 83 -6.07 11.47 -13.95
N GLY A 84 -5.81 11.24 -12.66
CA GLY A 84 -4.48 11.35 -12.07
C GLY A 84 -3.92 12.77 -12.03
N LEU A 85 -4.78 13.80 -12.11
CA LEU A 85 -4.38 15.21 -12.15
C LEU A 85 -4.22 15.83 -10.75
N THR A 86 -4.58 15.08 -9.70
CA THR A 86 -4.45 15.49 -8.29
C THR A 86 -3.33 14.74 -7.59
N GLN A 87 -2.48 15.45 -6.83
CA GLN A 87 -1.38 14.86 -6.05
C GLN A 87 -1.84 13.94 -4.90
N ASP A 88 -3.15 13.85 -4.66
CA ASP A 88 -3.74 13.02 -3.61
C ASP A 88 -4.07 11.59 -4.08
N GLN A 89 -3.43 11.16 -5.16
CA GLN A 89 -2.93 9.79 -5.17
C GLN A 89 -1.91 9.64 -4.01
N ARG A 90 -2.42 9.55 -2.78
CA ARG A 90 -1.98 8.48 -1.90
C ARG A 90 -2.36 7.22 -2.65
N ASP A 91 -1.43 6.85 -3.51
CA ASP A 91 -1.53 5.90 -4.59
C ASP A 91 -2.06 4.59 -4.02
N ALA A 92 -3.38 4.42 -3.99
CA ALA A 92 -4.03 3.26 -3.39
C ALA A 92 -3.49 1.98 -4.04
N THR A 93 -3.17 2.07 -5.33
CA THR A 93 -2.44 1.07 -6.09
C THR A 93 -1.02 0.89 -5.58
N ALA A 94 -0.20 1.94 -5.40
CA ALA A 94 1.14 1.74 -4.83
C ALA A 94 1.13 1.27 -3.37
N ALA A 95 0.19 1.72 -2.54
CA ALA A 95 0.02 1.24 -1.17
C ALA A 95 -0.34 -0.25 -1.16
N GLU A 96 -1.21 -0.68 -2.07
CA GLU A 96 -1.55 -2.09 -2.27
C GLU A 96 -0.36 -2.88 -2.83
N VAL A 97 0.39 -2.33 -3.78
CA VAL A 97 1.61 -2.96 -4.31
C VAL A 97 2.66 -3.11 -3.21
N THR A 98 2.88 -2.10 -2.37
CA THR A 98 3.78 -2.19 -1.22
C THR A 98 3.29 -3.21 -0.20
N ARG A 99 1.98 -3.26 0.09
CA ARG A 99 1.38 -4.29 0.96
C ARG A 99 1.61 -5.69 0.42
N LEU A 100 1.36 -5.91 -0.87
CA LEU A 100 1.56 -7.19 -1.54
C LEU A 100 3.04 -7.58 -1.62
N GLN A 101 3.94 -6.61 -1.83
CA GLN A 101 5.39 -6.85 -1.79
C GLN A 101 5.83 -7.30 -0.40
N GLN A 102 5.36 -6.64 0.65
CA GLN A 102 5.64 -7.03 2.03
C GLN A 102 5.11 -8.44 2.32
N GLU A 103 3.87 -8.73 1.92
CA GLU A 103 3.28 -10.06 2.09
C GLU A 103 4.11 -11.14 1.35
N ILE A 104 4.59 -10.86 0.13
CA ILE A 104 5.46 -11.79 -0.60
C ILE A 104 6.80 -12.00 0.11
N GLU A 105 7.40 -10.95 0.66
CA GLU A 105 8.65 -11.03 1.40
C GLU A 105 8.49 -11.86 2.69
N ASP A 106 7.43 -11.62 3.44
CA ASP A 106 7.10 -12.38 4.66
C ASP A 106 6.91 -13.86 4.34
N ARG A 107 6.10 -14.17 3.31
CA ARG A 107 5.88 -15.56 2.84
C ARG A 107 7.17 -16.22 2.33
N ARG A 108 8.06 -15.47 1.69
CA ARG A 108 9.36 -15.99 1.26
C ARG A 108 10.28 -16.27 2.44
N ALA A 109 10.22 -15.46 3.49
CA ALA A 109 10.95 -15.68 4.73
C ALA A 109 10.47 -16.96 5.41
N GLU A 110 9.15 -17.14 5.59
CA GLU A 110 8.52 -18.37 6.11
C GLU A 110 8.93 -19.62 5.31
N ALA A 111 8.85 -19.54 3.98
CA ALA A 111 9.25 -20.65 3.11
C ALA A 111 10.75 -20.97 3.25
N HIS A 112 11.60 -19.95 3.47
CA HIS A 112 13.03 -20.13 3.66
C HIS A 112 13.36 -20.80 5.00
N THR A 113 12.72 -20.40 6.09
CA THR A 113 12.89 -21.04 7.41
C THR A 113 12.43 -22.49 7.37
N ALA A 114 11.24 -22.77 6.85
CA ALA A 114 10.71 -24.13 6.72
C ALA A 114 11.64 -25.03 5.88
N ARG A 115 12.13 -24.53 4.75
CA ARG A 115 13.08 -25.26 3.89
C ARG A 115 14.40 -25.54 4.60
N THR A 116 14.89 -24.60 5.40
CA THR A 116 16.13 -24.75 6.15
C THR A 116 16.00 -25.79 7.26
N ALA A 117 14.89 -25.75 8.01
CA ALA A 117 14.56 -26.74 9.03
C ALA A 117 14.43 -28.16 8.44
N ALA A 118 13.71 -28.31 7.32
CA ALA A 118 13.56 -29.59 6.63
C ALA A 118 14.92 -30.16 6.16
N ARG A 119 15.81 -29.31 5.64
CA ARG A 119 17.17 -29.73 5.25
C ARG A 119 18.00 -30.19 6.44
N SER A 120 17.87 -29.53 7.60
CA SER A 120 18.53 -29.94 8.83
C SER A 120 18.01 -31.30 9.33
N ALA A 121 16.69 -31.47 9.36
CA ALA A 121 16.07 -32.74 9.76
C ALA A 121 16.54 -33.91 8.89
N LEU A 122 16.61 -33.73 7.56
CA LEU A 122 17.12 -34.74 6.64
C LEU A 122 18.60 -35.07 6.88
N ALA A 123 19.46 -34.05 7.09
CA ALA A 123 20.88 -34.29 7.38
C ALA A 123 21.10 -35.08 8.69
N ARG A 124 20.23 -34.86 9.68
CA ARG A 124 20.25 -35.60 10.95
C ARG A 124 19.73 -37.03 10.80
N LEU A 125 18.72 -37.24 9.97
CA LEU A 125 18.25 -38.57 9.62
C LEU A 125 19.37 -39.38 8.96
N ASP A 126 20.06 -38.81 7.96
CA ASP A 126 21.18 -39.47 7.27
C ASP A 126 22.31 -39.86 8.26
N ARG A 127 22.62 -38.99 9.24
CA ARG A 127 23.58 -39.30 10.33
C ARG A 127 23.10 -40.45 11.20
N ALA A 128 21.87 -40.38 11.71
CA ALA A 128 21.32 -41.41 12.59
C ALA A 128 21.22 -42.78 11.91
N GLU A 129 20.86 -42.81 10.63
CA GLU A 129 20.85 -44.04 9.82
C GLU A 129 22.25 -44.63 9.67
N THR A 130 23.25 -43.78 9.43
CA THR A 130 24.66 -44.18 9.36
C THR A 130 25.17 -44.71 10.69
N ASP A 131 24.86 -44.03 11.79
CA ASP A 131 25.24 -44.46 13.14
C ASP A 131 24.61 -45.81 13.48
N LEU A 132 23.33 -46.00 13.16
CA LEU A 132 22.64 -47.28 13.33
C LEU A 132 23.27 -48.40 12.49
N ALA A 133 23.62 -48.12 11.24
CA ALA A 133 24.31 -49.08 10.37
C ALA A 133 25.69 -49.46 10.94
N ASN A 134 26.42 -48.48 11.45
CA ASN A 134 27.72 -48.67 12.09
C ASN A 134 27.63 -49.48 13.38
N GLU A 135 26.64 -49.22 14.24
CA GLU A 135 26.40 -50.01 15.45
C GLU A 135 26.04 -51.47 15.11
N ARG A 136 25.20 -51.69 14.09
CA ARG A 136 24.91 -53.04 13.58
C ARG A 136 26.16 -53.73 13.02
N ALA A 137 27.03 -53.00 12.34
CA ALA A 137 28.30 -53.54 11.84
C ALA A 137 29.25 -53.91 12.99
N LYS A 138 29.37 -53.07 14.02
CA LYS A 138 30.18 -53.37 15.23
C LYS A 138 29.74 -54.66 15.91
N GLN A 139 28.43 -54.84 16.11
CA GLN A 139 27.87 -56.05 16.72
C GLN A 139 28.23 -57.31 15.93
N ARG A 140 28.31 -57.21 14.60
CA ARG A 140 28.70 -58.31 13.70
C ARG A 140 30.22 -58.40 13.45
N ARG A 141 31.03 -57.59 14.15
CA ARG A 141 32.49 -57.43 13.91
C ARG A 141 32.82 -57.08 12.45
N GLY A 142 31.92 -56.40 11.77
CA GLY A 142 32.09 -55.89 10.41
C GLY A 142 32.86 -54.57 10.34
N LYS A 143 33.16 -54.12 9.13
CA LYS A 143 33.80 -52.82 8.88
C LYS A 143 32.79 -51.68 9.05
N LEU A 144 33.26 -50.54 9.57
CA LEU A 144 32.47 -49.31 9.68
C LEU A 144 32.34 -48.63 8.31
N ILE A 145 31.19 -47.99 8.09
CA ILE A 145 30.86 -47.20 6.91
C ILE A 145 31.04 -45.72 7.27
N ILE A 146 31.80 -45.00 6.45
CA ILE A 146 31.98 -43.56 6.55
C ILE A 146 31.45 -42.94 5.23
N PRO A 147 30.16 -42.60 5.16
CA PRO A 147 29.55 -42.02 3.96
C PRO A 147 29.79 -40.50 3.90
N ILE A 148 29.66 -39.93 2.71
CA ILE A 148 29.57 -38.48 2.52
C ILE A 148 28.13 -38.06 2.82
N LEU A 149 27.94 -37.34 3.93
CA LEU A 149 26.63 -36.93 4.41
C LEU A 149 26.26 -35.52 3.92
N ARG A 150 24.95 -35.24 3.87
CA ARG A 150 24.44 -33.90 3.59
C ARG A 150 24.94 -32.92 4.68
N ARG A 151 25.29 -31.70 4.26
CA ARG A 151 25.64 -30.62 5.19
C ARG A 151 24.39 -30.18 5.94
N ASP A 152 24.44 -30.25 7.26
CA ASP A 152 23.40 -29.71 8.14
C ASP A 152 23.54 -28.18 8.21
N PRO A 153 22.54 -27.39 7.77
CA PRO A 153 22.58 -25.94 7.90
C PRO A 153 22.39 -25.45 9.35
N LEU A 154 21.86 -26.29 10.25
CA LEU A 154 21.56 -25.94 11.64
C LEU A 154 22.10 -27.01 12.61
N PRO A 155 23.44 -27.14 12.76
CA PRO A 155 24.04 -28.25 13.51
C PRO A 155 23.75 -28.22 15.01
N ASN A 156 23.46 -27.04 15.59
CA ASN A 156 23.31 -26.87 17.04
C ASN A 156 21.85 -26.79 17.51
N ALA A 157 20.87 -26.77 16.59
CA ALA A 157 19.47 -26.58 16.96
C ALA A 157 18.91 -27.83 17.67
N SER A 158 18.11 -27.67 18.72
CA SER A 158 17.39 -28.81 19.32
C SER A 158 16.25 -29.31 18.42
N ARG A 159 15.72 -30.52 18.67
CA ARG A 159 14.55 -31.03 17.93
C ARG A 159 13.32 -30.15 18.13
N ALA A 160 13.12 -29.66 19.35
CA ALA A 160 12.03 -28.76 19.69
C ALA A 160 12.14 -27.42 18.94
N GLU A 161 13.35 -26.87 18.81
CA GLU A 161 13.60 -25.65 18.02
C GLU A 161 13.31 -25.85 16.54
N LEU A 162 13.71 -26.99 15.96
CA LEU A 162 13.41 -27.30 14.56
C LEU A 162 11.90 -27.47 14.31
N ASP A 163 11.18 -28.11 15.23
CA ASP A 163 9.72 -28.30 15.12
C ASP A 163 8.98 -26.96 15.28
N ALA A 164 9.50 -26.02 16.09
CA ALA A 164 8.98 -24.67 16.21
C ALA A 164 9.14 -23.88 14.90
N MET A 165 10.31 -23.95 14.27
CA MET A 165 10.61 -23.27 12.98
C MET A 165 9.78 -23.74 11.79
N VAL A 166 9.04 -24.86 11.91
CA VAL A 166 8.14 -25.40 10.88
C VAL A 166 6.68 -25.02 11.12
N ARG A 167 6.33 -24.61 12.35
CA ARG A 167 4.96 -24.29 12.78
C ARG A 167 4.65 -22.79 12.79
N GLU A 168 5.69 -21.96 12.82
CA GLU A 168 5.64 -20.51 12.57
C GLU A 168 5.63 -20.22 11.07
#